data_AF-A0A1G9UB91-F1
#
_entry.id   AF-A0A1G9UB91-F1
#
_cell.length_a   1.000
_cell.length_b   1.000
_cell.length_c   1.000
_cell.angle_alpha   90.00
_cell.angle_beta   90.00
_cell.angle_gamma   90.00
#
_symmetry.space_group_name_H-M   'P 1'
#
loop_
_entity.id
_entity.type
_entity.pdbx_description
1 polymer ?
#
loop_
_entity_poly.entity_id
_entity_poly.type
_entity_poly.pdbx_seq_one_letter_code
_entity_poly.pdbx_strand_id
1 'polypeptide(L)'
;MKLAMIGFGQAGGKIVDKFVEYDKRHNSGIVKAAVAVNTAKADLMGLKHIPKEKRVLIGQSRVKGHGVGADNELGAEIAEEDVDEVQSAIDSVPVHEVDAFLVVSGLGGGTGSGGAPVLAKHLKRIYTEPVYGLGVLPGSDEGGIYTLNAARSFQTFVREVDNLLVFDNDAWRKTGESVQGGYDEINEEIVKRFGILFGAGEVTGGEVAESVVDSSEIINTLAGGGVSTVGYAREEVEEKQNSGGLLSRLTGGNDEDDGLDTARTTNRITSLVRKAALGRLTLPCEIEGAERALLVLAGPPAYLNRKGIERGRKWLEEQTGSMEVRGGDYPVTGSGFVASVILLSGVTNVPRIKELQQVAIEAQENIDEINQESESNLESLVNDDEDELESLF
;
A
#
# COMPACT_ATOMS: atom_id res chain seq x y z
N MET A 1 2.62 9.34 -11.12
CA MET A 1 1.32 8.68 -10.98
C MET A 1 0.40 9.50 -10.12
N LYS A 2 -0.64 10.04 -10.74
CA LYS A 2 -1.73 10.79 -10.12
C LYS A 2 -2.75 9.83 -9.54
N LEU A 3 -3.07 9.95 -8.26
CA LEU A 3 -3.95 9.02 -7.56
C LEU A 3 -5.18 9.71 -6.98
N ALA A 4 -6.32 9.03 -7.11
CA ALA A 4 -7.47 9.22 -6.23
C ALA A 4 -7.33 8.26 -5.04
N MET A 5 -7.01 8.77 -3.86
CA MET A 5 -6.81 7.97 -2.65
C MET A 5 -8.07 7.94 -1.80
N ILE A 6 -8.49 6.73 -1.41
CA ILE A 6 -9.64 6.53 -0.51
C ILE A 6 -9.17 5.76 0.72
N GLY A 7 -9.15 6.42 1.87
CA GLY A 7 -8.84 5.79 3.15
C GLY A 7 -10.11 5.21 3.77
N PHE A 8 -10.17 3.89 3.94
CA PHE A 8 -11.31 3.20 4.54
C PHE A 8 -11.00 2.76 5.97
N GLY A 9 -11.87 3.14 6.91
CA GLY A 9 -11.66 2.93 8.35
C GLY A 9 -10.57 3.82 8.95
N GLN A 10 -10.25 3.60 10.22
CA GLN A 10 -9.32 4.46 10.97
C GLN A 10 -7.89 4.45 10.40
N ALA A 11 -7.33 3.27 10.17
CA ALA A 11 -5.97 3.11 9.65
C ALA A 11 -5.85 3.70 8.24
N GLY A 12 -6.78 3.33 7.34
CA GLY A 12 -6.83 3.87 5.98
C GLY A 12 -6.92 5.39 5.96
N GLY A 13 -7.82 5.96 6.77
CA GLY A 13 -7.97 7.41 6.91
C GLY A 13 -6.68 8.10 7.37
N LYS A 14 -6.00 7.58 8.40
CA LYS A 14 -4.73 8.14 8.90
C LYS A 14 -3.61 8.07 7.86
N ILE A 15 -3.50 6.97 7.11
CA ILE A 15 -2.47 6.80 6.08
C ILE A 15 -2.71 7.76 4.91
N VAL A 16 -3.95 7.91 4.44
CA VAL A 16 -4.26 8.87 3.37
C VAL A 16 -4.06 10.31 3.84
N ASP A 17 -4.40 10.63 5.09
CA ASP A 17 -4.13 11.95 5.68
C ASP A 17 -2.63 12.26 5.68
N LYS A 18 -1.82 11.24 5.94
CA LYS A 18 -0.36 11.31 5.89
C LYS A 18 0.20 11.44 4.48
N PHE A 19 -0.40 10.79 3.49
CA PHE A 19 -0.07 11.01 2.07
C PHE A 19 -0.35 12.45 1.65
N VAL A 20 -1.48 13.03 2.07
CA VAL A 20 -1.79 14.44 1.77
C VAL A 20 -0.77 15.38 2.42
N GLU A 21 -0.31 15.08 3.64
CA GLU A 21 0.77 15.83 4.28
C GLU A 21 2.08 15.73 3.48
N TYR A 22 2.47 14.50 3.10
CA TYR A 22 3.68 14.23 2.33
C TYR A 22 3.66 14.92 0.98
N ASP A 23 2.54 14.83 0.26
CA ASP A 23 2.40 15.41 -1.07
C ASP A 23 2.52 16.94 -1.03
N LYS A 24 1.90 17.58 -0.04
CA LYS A 24 2.05 19.02 0.21
C LYS A 24 3.47 19.42 0.57
N ARG A 25 4.17 18.60 1.38
CA ARG A 25 5.54 18.88 1.83
C ARG A 25 6.56 18.79 0.70
N HIS A 26 6.40 17.82 -0.20
CA HIS A 26 7.35 17.55 -1.28
C HIS A 26 6.89 18.09 -2.63
N ASN A 27 5.69 18.67 -2.72
CA ASN A 27 5.07 19.13 -3.96
C ASN A 27 5.09 18.04 -5.05
N SER A 28 4.83 16.79 -4.67
CA SER A 28 4.97 15.62 -5.55
C SER A 28 3.84 15.48 -6.57
N GLY A 29 2.69 16.12 -6.33
CA GLY A 29 1.53 16.08 -7.21
C GLY A 29 0.81 14.73 -7.28
N ILE A 30 1.12 13.79 -6.38
CA ILE A 30 0.62 12.40 -6.42
C ILE A 30 -0.82 12.28 -5.95
N VAL A 31 -1.28 13.13 -5.03
CA VAL A 31 -2.65 13.06 -4.48
C VAL A 31 -3.55 14.06 -5.19
N LYS A 32 -4.27 13.62 -6.24
CA LYS A 32 -5.26 14.47 -6.93
C LYS A 32 -6.57 14.55 -6.18
N ALA A 33 -6.92 13.48 -5.47
CA ALA A 33 -8.02 13.49 -4.53
C ALA A 33 -7.72 12.60 -3.33
N ALA A 34 -8.27 13.01 -2.19
CA ALA A 34 -8.25 12.24 -0.95
C ALA A 34 -9.65 12.23 -0.35
N VAL A 35 -10.18 11.03 -0.12
CA VAL A 35 -11.45 10.79 0.57
C VAL A 35 -11.17 9.89 1.78
N ALA A 36 -11.82 10.16 2.91
CA ALA A 36 -11.79 9.27 4.07
C ALA A 36 -13.20 8.78 4.37
N VAL A 37 -13.37 7.47 4.48
CA VAL A 37 -14.65 6.81 4.75
C VAL A 37 -14.53 6.05 6.06
N ASN A 38 -15.46 6.27 7.00
CA ASN A 38 -15.47 5.54 8.26
C ASN A 38 -16.88 5.48 8.85
N THR A 39 -17.12 4.53 9.76
CA THR A 39 -18.34 4.41 10.57
C THR A 39 -18.19 5.04 11.95
N ALA A 40 -16.96 5.43 12.33
CA ALA A 40 -16.66 6.14 13.57
C ALA A 40 -16.43 7.64 13.30
N LYS A 41 -17.32 8.48 13.85
CA LYS A 41 -17.27 9.94 13.65
C LYS A 41 -16.04 10.59 14.27
N ALA A 42 -15.62 10.11 15.45
CA ALA A 42 -14.46 10.65 16.17
C ALA A 42 -13.17 10.50 15.35
N ASP A 43 -13.00 9.37 14.65
CA ASP A 43 -11.84 9.12 13.79
C ASP A 43 -11.76 10.12 12.64
N LEU A 44 -12.87 10.36 11.95
CA LEU A 44 -12.95 11.34 10.87
C LEU A 44 -12.64 12.75 11.38
N MET A 45 -13.11 13.10 12.58
CA MET A 45 -12.79 14.40 13.20
C MET A 45 -11.30 14.54 13.53
N GLY A 46 -10.60 13.45 13.81
CA GLY A 46 -9.18 13.41 14.13
C GLY A 46 -8.24 13.67 12.94
N LEU A 47 -8.71 13.54 11.70
CA LEU A 47 -7.90 13.79 10.49
C LEU A 47 -7.55 15.27 10.36
N LYS A 48 -6.33 15.57 9.90
CA LYS A 48 -5.78 16.94 9.89
C LYS A 48 -5.71 17.57 8.50
N HIS A 49 -5.46 16.77 7.47
CA HIS A 49 -5.09 17.24 6.13
C HIS A 49 -6.16 16.97 5.07
N ILE A 50 -6.97 15.92 5.20
CA ILE A 50 -8.12 15.63 4.33
C ILE A 50 -9.24 16.66 4.59
N PRO A 51 -9.80 17.33 3.57
CA PRO A 51 -10.88 18.32 3.75
C PRO A 51 -12.13 17.72 4.39
N LYS A 52 -12.87 18.49 5.19
CA LYS A 52 -14.03 17.97 5.96
C LYS A 52 -15.14 17.43 5.07
N GLU A 53 -15.37 18.08 3.94
CA GLU A 53 -16.32 17.71 2.89
C GLU A 53 -15.94 16.41 2.17
N LYS A 54 -14.69 15.94 2.32
CA LYS A 54 -14.21 14.66 1.80
C LYS A 54 -14.12 13.57 2.88
N ARG A 55 -14.71 13.80 4.06
CA ARG A 55 -14.78 12.84 5.17
C ARG A 55 -16.20 12.30 5.26
N VAL A 56 -16.40 11.10 4.72
CA VAL A 56 -17.70 10.44 4.61
C VAL A 56 -17.93 9.57 5.83
N LEU A 57 -18.99 9.88 6.58
CA LEU A 57 -19.49 9.02 7.64
C LEU A 57 -20.56 8.11 7.04
N ILE A 58 -20.39 6.79 7.19
CA ILE A 58 -21.38 5.78 6.78
C ILE A 58 -21.86 4.98 8.00
N GLY A 59 -22.96 4.24 7.86
CA GLY A 59 -23.53 3.39 8.90
C GLY A 59 -24.28 4.14 10.00
N GLN A 60 -24.73 5.37 9.76
CA GLN A 60 -25.47 6.18 10.75
C GLN A 60 -26.75 5.48 11.21
N SER A 61 -27.40 4.74 10.31
CA SER A 61 -28.59 3.94 10.57
C SER A 61 -28.30 2.80 11.56
N ARG A 62 -27.15 2.12 11.40
CA ARG A 62 -26.73 0.91 12.12
C ARG A 62 -25.97 1.19 13.43
N VAL A 63 -24.93 2.03 13.40
CA VAL A 63 -23.98 2.20 14.54
C VAL A 63 -23.91 3.62 15.11
N LYS A 64 -24.73 4.55 14.60
CA LYS A 64 -24.86 5.93 15.12
C LYS A 64 -23.53 6.70 15.22
N GLY A 65 -22.56 6.36 14.37
CA GLY A 65 -21.25 7.03 14.33
C GLY A 65 -20.22 6.54 15.36
N HIS A 66 -20.42 5.39 16.01
CA HIS A 66 -19.48 4.83 17.00
C HIS A 66 -18.50 3.80 16.42
N GLY A 67 -18.64 3.44 15.15
CA GLY A 67 -17.87 2.37 14.54
C GLY A 67 -18.53 0.99 14.70
N VAL A 68 -18.02 0.02 13.94
CA VAL A 68 -18.45 -1.40 13.99
C VAL A 68 -17.51 -2.25 14.86
N GLY A 69 -16.51 -1.64 15.50
CA GLY A 69 -15.45 -2.36 16.20
C GLY A 69 -14.66 -3.27 15.26
N ALA A 70 -14.53 -4.53 15.65
CA ALA A 70 -13.87 -5.59 14.86
C ALA A 70 -14.86 -6.48 14.10
N ASP A 71 -16.13 -6.08 13.97
CA ASP A 71 -17.11 -6.79 13.16
C ASP A 71 -16.92 -6.43 11.68
N ASN A 72 -16.28 -7.31 10.92
CA ASN A 72 -15.97 -7.08 9.51
C ASN A 72 -17.17 -7.36 8.59
N GLU A 73 -18.06 -8.28 8.96
CA GLU A 73 -19.28 -8.61 8.22
C GLU A 73 -20.24 -7.41 8.26
N LEU A 74 -20.49 -6.84 9.46
CA LEU A 74 -21.26 -5.61 9.61
C LEU A 74 -20.60 -4.42 8.86
N GLY A 75 -19.27 -4.37 8.85
CA GLY A 75 -18.52 -3.38 8.08
C GLY A 75 -18.76 -3.46 6.57
N ALA A 76 -18.86 -4.68 6.03
CA ALA A 76 -19.17 -4.92 4.64
C ALA A 76 -20.64 -4.57 4.32
N GLU A 77 -21.60 -5.02 5.13
CA GLU A 77 -23.02 -4.69 4.97
C GLU A 77 -23.26 -3.18 4.90
N ILE A 78 -22.69 -2.43 5.84
CA ILE A 78 -22.81 -0.97 5.86
C ILE A 78 -22.19 -0.33 4.60
N ALA A 79 -21.04 -0.85 4.15
CA ALA A 79 -20.39 -0.33 2.95
C ALA A 79 -21.20 -0.61 1.69
N GLU A 80 -21.95 -1.72 1.64
CA GLU A 80 -22.88 -2.04 0.55
C GLU A 80 -24.14 -1.16 0.59
N GLU A 81 -24.74 -1.01 1.78
CA GLU A 81 -25.94 -0.17 2.00
C GLU A 81 -25.69 1.30 1.65
N ASP A 82 -24.54 1.84 2.07
CA ASP A 82 -24.22 3.28 1.96
C ASP A 82 -23.20 3.59 0.86
N VAL A 83 -23.01 2.69 -0.12
CA VAL A 83 -22.01 2.87 -1.20
C VAL A 83 -22.25 4.16 -2.00
N ASP A 84 -23.50 4.56 -2.17
CA ASP A 84 -23.90 5.77 -2.91
C ASP A 84 -23.43 7.06 -2.20
N GLU A 85 -23.35 7.05 -0.86
CA GLU A 85 -22.79 8.18 -0.09
C GLU A 85 -21.29 8.34 -0.36
N VAL A 86 -20.57 7.21 -0.43
CA VAL A 86 -19.15 7.18 -0.78
C VAL A 86 -18.94 7.61 -2.22
N GLN A 87 -19.73 7.08 -3.15
CA GLN A 87 -19.66 7.43 -4.57
C GLN A 87 -19.90 8.93 -4.80
N SER A 88 -20.87 9.54 -4.11
CA SER A 88 -21.13 10.98 -4.20
C SER A 88 -19.91 11.84 -3.81
N ALA A 89 -19.11 11.39 -2.84
CA ALA A 89 -17.88 12.08 -2.47
C ALA A 89 -16.76 11.90 -3.52
N ILE A 90 -16.78 10.77 -4.23
CA ILE A 90 -15.87 10.45 -5.33
C ILE A 90 -16.26 11.18 -6.62
N ASP A 91 -17.53 11.44 -6.89
CA ASP A 91 -18.00 12.14 -8.10
C ASP A 91 -17.43 13.57 -8.23
N SER A 92 -17.03 14.16 -7.10
CA SER A 92 -16.37 15.47 -7.06
C SER A 92 -14.84 15.38 -7.23
N VAL A 93 -14.31 14.22 -7.61
CA VAL A 93 -12.91 14.00 -8.00
C VAL A 93 -12.81 14.15 -9.52
N PRO A 94 -11.83 14.89 -10.06
CA PRO A 94 -11.59 14.93 -11.50
C PRO A 94 -10.96 13.60 -11.96
N VAL A 95 -11.77 12.56 -12.11
CA VAL A 95 -11.30 11.20 -12.43
C VAL A 95 -10.50 11.17 -13.75
N HIS A 96 -10.86 12.01 -14.73
CA HIS A 96 -10.10 12.14 -15.98
C HIS A 96 -8.66 12.67 -15.81
N GLU A 97 -8.28 13.14 -14.61
CA GLU A 97 -6.93 13.58 -14.28
C GLU A 97 -6.16 12.57 -13.40
N VAL A 98 -6.75 11.43 -13.04
CA VAL A 98 -6.11 10.40 -12.21
C VAL A 98 -5.69 9.21 -13.07
N ASP A 99 -4.51 8.66 -12.76
CA ASP A 99 -3.99 7.47 -13.44
C ASP A 99 -4.55 6.18 -12.83
N ALA A 100 -4.92 6.21 -11.54
CA ALA A 100 -5.47 5.07 -10.81
C ALA A 100 -6.21 5.50 -9.52
N PHE A 101 -7.05 4.61 -9.01
CA PHE A 101 -7.59 4.66 -7.66
C PHE A 101 -6.70 3.85 -6.70
N LEU A 102 -6.52 4.35 -5.48
CA LEU A 102 -5.84 3.64 -4.40
C LEU A 102 -6.74 3.56 -3.17
N VAL A 103 -7.29 2.38 -2.90
CA VAL A 103 -8.10 2.10 -1.71
C VAL A 103 -7.17 1.62 -0.59
N VAL A 104 -7.04 2.42 0.47
CA VAL A 104 -6.13 2.18 1.59
C VAL A 104 -6.92 1.72 2.81
N SER A 105 -6.53 0.59 3.40
CA SER A 105 -7.26 0.03 4.55
C SER A 105 -6.41 -0.83 5.46
N GLY A 106 -6.75 -0.85 6.75
CA GLY A 106 -6.26 -1.87 7.69
C GLY A 106 -7.15 -3.10 7.64
N LEU A 107 -6.55 -4.27 7.39
CA LEU A 107 -7.31 -5.49 7.10
C LEU A 107 -7.83 -6.18 8.37
N GLY A 108 -7.24 -5.89 9.53
CA GLY A 108 -7.64 -6.52 10.81
C GLY A 108 -8.85 -5.88 11.51
N GLY A 109 -9.25 -4.66 11.15
CA GLY A 109 -10.39 -3.97 11.78
C GLY A 109 -11.75 -4.50 11.35
N GLY A 110 -12.84 -3.80 11.65
CA GLY A 110 -14.17 -4.09 11.10
C GLY A 110 -14.48 -3.25 9.86
N THR A 111 -14.58 -1.93 10.00
CA THR A 111 -14.97 -1.00 8.92
C THR A 111 -14.08 -1.11 7.68
N GLY A 112 -12.77 -1.01 7.86
CA GLY A 112 -11.81 -1.06 6.75
C GLY A 112 -11.72 -2.45 6.13
N SER A 113 -11.78 -3.48 6.96
CA SER A 113 -11.65 -4.89 6.57
C SER A 113 -12.81 -5.33 5.68
N GLY A 114 -14.05 -5.01 6.08
CA GLY A 114 -15.25 -5.33 5.33
C GLY A 114 -15.53 -4.37 4.17
N GLY A 115 -15.33 -3.07 4.37
CA GLY A 115 -15.76 -2.06 3.40
C GLY A 115 -14.79 -1.80 2.24
N ALA A 116 -13.47 -1.99 2.43
CA ALA A 116 -12.50 -1.72 1.36
C ALA A 116 -12.66 -2.65 0.14
N PRO A 117 -12.88 -3.98 0.28
CA PRO A 117 -13.17 -4.84 -0.85
C PRO A 117 -14.48 -4.49 -1.57
N VAL A 118 -15.52 -4.12 -0.82
CA VAL A 118 -16.82 -3.68 -1.36
C VAL A 118 -16.64 -2.44 -2.23
N LEU A 119 -15.92 -1.44 -1.73
CA LEU A 119 -15.63 -0.23 -2.50
C LEU A 119 -14.77 -0.52 -3.73
N ALA A 120 -13.72 -1.34 -3.60
CA ALA A 120 -12.85 -1.67 -4.74
C ALA A 120 -13.64 -2.32 -5.88
N LYS A 121 -14.51 -3.28 -5.55
CA LYS A 121 -15.44 -3.90 -6.50
C LYS A 121 -16.38 -2.90 -7.15
N HIS A 122 -16.92 -1.96 -6.38
CA HIS A 122 -17.79 -0.90 -6.88
C HIS A 122 -17.05 0.00 -7.88
N LEU A 123 -15.85 0.46 -7.53
CA LEU A 123 -15.03 1.31 -8.40
C LEU A 123 -14.68 0.62 -9.72
N LYS A 124 -14.27 -0.66 -9.68
CA LYS A 124 -13.96 -1.44 -10.90
C LYS A 124 -15.15 -1.65 -11.83
N ARG A 125 -16.39 -1.53 -11.33
CA ARG A 125 -17.60 -1.63 -12.16
C ARG A 125 -17.92 -0.34 -12.90
N ILE A 126 -17.49 0.80 -12.35
CA ILE A 126 -17.89 2.13 -12.83
C ILE A 126 -16.77 2.79 -13.63
N TYR A 127 -15.53 2.61 -13.20
CA TYR A 127 -14.35 3.27 -13.76
C TYR A 127 -13.49 2.30 -14.57
N THR A 128 -12.77 2.86 -15.54
CA THR A 128 -11.85 2.11 -16.40
C THR A 128 -10.40 2.14 -15.91
N GLU A 129 -10.07 3.15 -15.10
CA GLU A 129 -8.77 3.34 -14.47
C GLU A 129 -8.50 2.19 -13.48
N PRO A 130 -7.24 1.74 -13.36
CA PRO A 130 -6.88 0.71 -12.40
C PRO A 130 -7.29 1.06 -10.97
N VAL A 131 -7.77 0.07 -10.22
CA VAL A 131 -8.11 0.17 -8.80
C VAL A 131 -7.14 -0.69 -8.02
N TYR A 132 -6.21 -0.05 -7.31
CA TYR A 132 -5.25 -0.72 -6.44
C TYR A 132 -5.71 -0.71 -4.99
N GLY A 133 -5.32 -1.76 -4.25
CA GLY A 133 -5.45 -1.80 -2.80
C GLY A 133 -4.10 -1.52 -2.13
N LEU A 134 -4.10 -0.78 -1.02
CA LEU A 134 -3.02 -0.78 -0.03
C LEU A 134 -3.55 -1.38 1.27
N GLY A 135 -3.27 -2.67 1.47
CA GLY A 135 -3.72 -3.44 2.63
C GLY A 135 -2.66 -3.47 3.73
N VAL A 136 -3.04 -3.03 4.93
CA VAL A 136 -2.18 -3.09 6.12
C VAL A 136 -2.56 -4.28 6.98
N LEU A 137 -1.65 -5.25 7.13
CA LEU A 137 -1.83 -6.42 7.98
C LEU A 137 -1.63 -6.05 9.46
N PRO A 138 -2.38 -6.67 10.39
CA PRO A 138 -2.21 -6.44 11.81
C PRO A 138 -0.90 -7.05 12.34
N GLY A 139 -0.42 -6.53 13.47
CA GLY A 139 0.62 -7.18 14.26
C GLY A 139 0.14 -8.50 14.87
N SER A 140 1.06 -9.45 15.08
CA SER A 140 0.77 -10.77 15.64
C SER A 140 0.24 -10.76 17.08
N ASP A 141 0.47 -9.68 17.83
CA ASP A 141 0.03 -9.50 19.21
C ASP A 141 -1.24 -8.66 19.36
N GLU A 142 -1.81 -8.15 18.25
CA GLU A 142 -3.05 -7.37 18.30
C GLU A 142 -4.24 -8.26 18.74
N GLY A 143 -4.16 -9.58 18.50
CA GLY A 143 -5.12 -10.58 18.97
C GLY A 143 -5.77 -11.37 17.83
N GLY A 144 -6.28 -12.57 18.14
CA GLY A 144 -6.76 -13.53 17.14
C GLY A 144 -7.89 -13.01 16.24
N ILE A 145 -8.80 -12.17 16.78
CA ILE A 145 -9.89 -11.57 16.00
C ILE A 145 -9.37 -10.70 14.84
N TYR A 146 -8.30 -9.93 15.07
CA TYR A 146 -7.74 -9.06 14.04
C TYR A 146 -7.03 -9.88 12.95
N THR A 147 -6.33 -10.95 13.34
CA THR A 147 -5.71 -11.88 12.38
C THR A 147 -6.78 -12.57 11.54
N LEU A 148 -7.88 -13.02 12.14
CA LEU A 148 -9.01 -13.64 11.42
C LEU A 148 -9.66 -12.66 10.43
N ASN A 149 -9.93 -11.42 10.87
CA ASN A 149 -10.46 -10.39 10.00
C ASN A 149 -9.52 -10.10 8.82
N ALA A 150 -8.22 -10.01 9.09
CA ALA A 150 -7.22 -9.80 8.05
C ALA A 150 -7.18 -10.96 7.05
N ALA A 151 -7.29 -12.19 7.53
CA ALA A 151 -7.33 -13.39 6.70
C ALA A 151 -8.55 -13.37 5.74
N ARG A 152 -9.75 -13.10 6.27
CA ARG A 152 -10.98 -12.99 5.48
C ARG A 152 -10.93 -11.84 4.49
N SER A 153 -10.57 -10.65 4.96
CA SER A 153 -10.50 -9.44 4.14
C SER A 153 -9.46 -9.56 3.04
N PHE A 154 -8.27 -10.09 3.35
CA PHE A 154 -7.22 -10.29 2.35
C PHE A 154 -7.69 -11.16 1.17
N GLN A 155 -8.38 -12.29 1.46
CA GLN A 155 -8.88 -13.19 0.42
C GLN A 155 -9.87 -12.51 -0.54
N THR A 156 -10.74 -11.64 -0.02
CA THR A 156 -11.69 -10.90 -0.83
C THR A 156 -11.02 -9.73 -1.53
N PHE A 157 -10.22 -8.94 -0.81
CA PHE A 157 -9.65 -7.70 -1.32
C PHE A 157 -8.73 -7.95 -2.51
N VAL A 158 -7.85 -8.96 -2.43
CA VAL A 158 -6.92 -9.30 -3.52
C VAL A 158 -7.62 -9.68 -4.83
N ARG A 159 -8.88 -10.14 -4.77
CA ARG A 159 -9.69 -10.50 -5.95
C ARG A 159 -10.45 -9.31 -6.53
N GLU A 160 -10.74 -8.31 -5.70
CA GLU A 160 -11.57 -7.16 -6.06
C GLU A 160 -10.75 -5.91 -6.43
N VAL A 161 -9.42 -6.00 -6.44
CA VAL A 161 -8.49 -4.98 -6.95
C VAL A 161 -7.72 -5.49 -8.16
N ASP A 162 -7.13 -4.58 -8.93
CA ASP A 162 -6.19 -4.95 -10.00
C ASP A 162 -4.85 -5.39 -9.45
N ASN A 163 -4.42 -4.86 -8.29
CA ASN A 163 -3.26 -5.32 -7.55
C ASN A 163 -3.35 -4.89 -6.08
N LEU A 164 -2.94 -5.76 -5.15
CA LEU A 164 -2.91 -5.47 -3.72
C LEU A 164 -1.47 -5.23 -3.25
N LEU A 165 -1.12 -3.97 -3.02
CA LEU A 165 0.09 -3.56 -2.32
C LEU A 165 -0.10 -3.88 -0.83
N VAL A 166 0.85 -4.56 -0.21
CA VAL A 166 0.73 -4.99 1.17
C VAL A 166 1.82 -4.39 2.05
N PHE A 167 1.41 -3.96 3.23
CA PHE A 167 2.29 -3.56 4.32
C PHE A 167 1.97 -4.38 5.57
N ASP A 168 2.97 -5.04 6.15
CA ASP A 168 2.80 -5.88 7.33
C ASP A 168 3.25 -5.14 8.59
N ASN A 169 2.31 -4.72 9.44
CA ASN A 169 2.69 -4.03 10.68
C ASN A 169 3.64 -4.87 11.53
N ASP A 170 3.48 -6.19 11.55
CA ASP A 170 4.30 -7.08 12.37
C ASP A 170 5.80 -6.94 12.07
N ALA A 171 6.15 -6.79 10.78
CA ALA A 171 7.53 -6.62 10.33
C ALA A 171 8.14 -5.25 10.67
N TRP A 172 7.31 -4.24 10.96
CA TRP A 172 7.72 -2.85 11.10
C TRP A 172 7.62 -2.29 12.51
N ARG A 173 7.07 -3.06 13.44
CA ARG A 173 6.96 -2.65 14.84
C ARG A 173 8.33 -2.52 15.51
N LYS A 174 8.39 -1.58 16.45
CA LYS A 174 9.53 -1.32 17.32
C LYS A 174 9.17 -1.63 18.76
N THR A 175 9.99 -2.43 19.42
CA THR A 175 9.81 -2.77 20.83
C THR A 175 10.03 -1.54 21.70
N GLY A 176 9.10 -1.28 22.64
CA GLY A 176 9.25 -0.22 23.65
C GLY A 176 8.58 1.13 23.32
N GLU A 177 7.89 1.23 22.19
CA GLU A 177 7.11 2.43 21.84
C GLU A 177 5.66 2.33 22.29
N SER A 178 5.01 3.49 22.52
CA SER A 178 3.56 3.52 22.71
C SER A 178 2.84 3.08 21.42
N VAL A 179 1.69 2.43 21.53
CA VAL A 179 0.90 1.98 20.37
C VAL A 179 0.66 3.10 19.35
N GLN A 180 0.24 4.29 19.82
CA GLN A 180 -0.02 5.43 18.93
C GLN A 180 1.25 5.96 18.26
N GLY A 181 2.35 6.10 19.02
CA GLY A 181 3.64 6.51 18.45
C GLY A 181 4.17 5.53 17.40
N GLY A 182 4.04 4.22 17.67
CA GLY A 182 4.43 3.17 16.72
C GLY A 182 3.66 3.24 15.41
N TYR A 183 2.34 3.48 15.44
CA TYR A 183 1.56 3.65 14.22
C TYR A 183 1.91 4.92 13.45
N ASP A 184 2.22 6.02 14.14
CA ASP A 184 2.64 7.26 13.46
C ASP A 184 3.96 7.06 12.70
N GLU A 185 4.92 6.33 13.28
CA GLU A 185 6.16 5.96 12.59
C GLU A 185 5.95 4.97 11.45
N ILE A 186 5.08 3.96 11.64
CA ILE A 186 4.72 3.03 10.56
C ILE A 186 4.10 3.78 9.39
N ASN A 187 3.19 4.73 9.65
CA ASN A 187 2.55 5.54 8.61
C ASN A 187 3.59 6.39 7.85
N GLU A 188 4.59 6.93 8.55
CA GLU A 188 5.73 7.61 7.90
C GLU A 188 6.52 6.65 7.00
N GLU A 189 6.78 5.42 7.44
CA GLU A 189 7.49 4.43 6.64
C GLU A 189 6.68 3.96 5.41
N ILE A 190 5.36 3.82 5.52
CA ILE A 190 4.46 3.56 4.39
C ILE A 190 4.58 4.70 3.38
N VAL A 191 4.30 5.93 3.81
CA VAL A 191 4.19 7.09 2.92
C VAL A 191 5.53 7.43 2.26
N LYS A 192 6.67 7.27 2.95
CA LYS A 192 8.00 7.47 2.33
C LYS A 192 8.23 6.55 1.13
N ARG A 193 7.85 5.27 1.23
CA ARG A 193 8.10 4.26 0.18
C ARG A 193 7.20 4.47 -1.01
N PHE A 194 5.90 4.50 -0.75
CA PHE A 194 4.89 4.65 -1.77
C PHE A 194 4.86 6.07 -2.35
N GLY A 195 5.20 7.10 -1.57
CA GLY A 195 5.32 8.47 -2.03
C GLY A 195 6.42 8.64 -3.09
N ILE A 196 7.58 8.02 -2.88
CA ILE A 196 8.65 8.00 -3.90
C ILE A 196 8.23 7.15 -5.11
N LEU A 197 7.64 5.97 -4.88
CA LEU A 197 7.17 5.09 -5.95
C LEU A 197 6.20 5.80 -6.90
N PHE A 198 5.16 6.43 -6.35
CA PHE A 198 4.12 7.09 -7.14
C PHE A 198 4.56 8.47 -7.66
N GLY A 199 5.45 9.16 -6.94
CA GLY A 199 6.03 10.44 -7.35
C GLY A 199 6.88 10.33 -8.60
N ALA A 200 7.52 9.18 -8.82
CA ALA A 200 8.34 8.93 -9.99
C ALA A 200 7.63 9.25 -11.31
N GLY A 201 6.33 8.96 -11.43
CA GLY A 201 5.56 9.19 -12.64
C GLY A 201 5.12 10.65 -12.90
N GLU A 202 5.44 11.63 -12.05
CA GLU A 202 4.96 13.03 -12.16
C GLU A 202 6.02 14.07 -12.59
N VAL A 203 7.14 13.65 -13.18
CA VAL A 203 8.24 14.59 -13.54
C VAL A 203 7.74 15.68 -14.50
N THR A 204 7.65 16.91 -14.00
CA THR A 204 7.22 18.10 -14.75
C THR A 204 8.40 18.99 -15.12
N GLY A 205 9.07 18.68 -16.23
CA GLY A 205 9.86 19.63 -17.03
C GLY A 205 11.21 20.15 -16.48
N GLY A 206 12.23 20.12 -17.34
CA GLY A 206 13.42 20.98 -17.26
C GLY A 206 14.72 20.32 -16.80
N GLU A 207 14.66 19.25 -16.02
CA GLU A 207 15.85 18.51 -15.59
C GLU A 207 16.13 17.37 -16.57
N VAL A 208 17.41 17.23 -16.98
CA VAL A 208 17.84 16.18 -17.91
C VAL A 208 17.87 14.85 -17.15
N ALA A 209 16.72 14.18 -17.13
CA ALA A 209 16.59 12.80 -16.71
C ALA A 209 17.21 11.87 -17.75
N GLU A 210 17.89 10.81 -17.31
CA GLU A 210 18.50 9.86 -18.25
C GLU A 210 17.52 8.74 -18.66
N SER A 211 16.52 8.42 -17.82
CA SER A 211 15.40 7.51 -18.11
C SER A 211 14.27 7.69 -17.09
N VAL A 212 13.30 8.58 -17.34
CA VAL A 212 12.18 8.87 -16.42
C VAL A 212 11.25 7.67 -16.29
N VAL A 213 10.89 7.31 -15.06
CA VAL A 213 9.77 6.40 -14.78
C VAL A 213 8.47 7.15 -15.03
N ASP A 214 7.60 6.65 -15.90
CA ASP A 214 6.25 7.21 -16.06
C ASP A 214 5.20 6.39 -15.29
N SER A 215 3.97 6.91 -15.21
CA SER A 215 2.85 6.17 -14.60
C SER A 215 2.57 4.84 -15.30
N SER A 216 2.85 4.73 -16.60
CA SER A 216 2.62 3.50 -17.37
C SER A 216 3.57 2.39 -16.95
N GLU A 217 4.81 2.68 -16.57
CA GLU A 217 5.75 1.68 -16.03
C GLU A 217 5.24 1.07 -14.71
N ILE A 218 4.64 1.89 -13.84
CA ILE A 218 4.03 1.42 -12.59
C ILE A 218 2.81 0.57 -12.91
N ILE A 219 1.90 1.05 -13.76
CA ILE A 219 0.68 0.32 -14.16
C ILE A 219 1.04 -1.05 -14.76
N ASN A 220 1.98 -1.08 -15.71
CA ASN A 220 2.39 -2.31 -16.39
C ASN A 220 3.10 -3.29 -15.45
N THR A 221 3.80 -2.79 -14.43
CA THR A 221 4.40 -3.65 -13.40
C THR A 221 3.33 -4.31 -12.54
N LEU A 222 2.27 -3.56 -12.18
CA LEU A 222 1.16 -4.05 -11.36
C LEU A 222 0.12 -4.86 -12.15
N ALA A 223 0.12 -4.80 -13.48
CA ALA A 223 -0.91 -5.39 -14.35
C ALA A 223 -1.02 -6.93 -14.28
N GLY A 224 -0.01 -7.63 -13.75
CA GLY A 224 -0.10 -9.07 -13.47
C GLY A 224 -1.05 -9.42 -12.32
N GLY A 225 -1.39 -8.41 -11.51
CA GLY A 225 -2.24 -8.54 -10.34
C GLY A 225 -1.63 -9.36 -9.21
N GLY A 226 -2.51 -9.86 -8.34
CA GLY A 226 -2.10 -10.53 -7.12
C GLY A 226 -1.53 -9.56 -6.09
N VAL A 227 -0.44 -9.97 -5.45
CA VAL A 227 0.15 -9.29 -4.30
C VAL A 227 1.44 -8.61 -4.71
N SER A 228 1.65 -7.39 -4.22
CA SER A 228 2.89 -6.64 -4.40
C SER A 228 3.50 -6.21 -3.07
N THR A 229 4.83 -6.13 -3.07
CA THR A 229 5.63 -5.66 -1.94
C THR A 229 6.65 -4.62 -2.41
N VAL A 230 7.10 -3.76 -1.50
CA VAL A 230 8.05 -2.68 -1.79
C VAL A 230 9.30 -2.77 -0.92
N GLY A 231 10.45 -2.79 -1.58
CA GLY A 231 11.76 -2.63 -0.98
C GLY A 231 12.23 -1.17 -1.01
N TYR A 232 13.02 -0.77 -0.01
CA TYR A 232 13.49 0.62 0.10
C TYR A 232 14.84 0.73 0.79
N ALA A 233 15.71 1.58 0.24
CA ALA A 233 16.93 2.02 0.89
C ALA A 233 17.24 3.47 0.53
N ARG A 234 17.90 4.18 1.44
CA ARG A 234 18.33 5.56 1.24
C ARG A 234 19.73 5.82 1.78
N GLU A 235 20.38 6.83 1.23
CA GLU A 235 21.66 7.37 1.69
C GLU A 235 21.63 8.90 1.56
N GLU A 236 22.07 9.62 2.59
CA GLU A 236 22.16 11.08 2.57
C GLU A 236 23.31 11.52 1.65
N VAL A 237 23.13 12.62 0.93
CA VAL A 237 24.13 13.21 0.03
C VAL A 237 24.21 14.72 0.23
N GLU A 238 25.43 15.27 0.15
CA GLU A 238 25.63 16.72 0.20
C GLU A 238 25.44 17.31 -1.19
N GLU A 239 24.45 18.17 -1.39
CA GLU A 239 24.41 18.96 -2.62
C GLU A 239 25.55 19.99 -2.62
N LYS A 240 26.47 19.85 -3.58
CA LYS A 240 27.47 20.90 -3.85
C LYS A 240 26.69 22.14 -4.30
N GLN A 241 26.54 23.13 -3.41
CA GLN A 241 26.01 24.44 -3.80
C GLN A 241 26.89 24.99 -4.91
N ASN A 242 26.27 25.33 -6.06
CA ASN A 242 26.91 26.04 -7.17
C ASN A 242 27.41 27.42 -6.71
N SER A 243 28.56 27.43 -6.05
CA SER A 243 29.42 28.59 -5.82
C SER A 243 30.56 28.62 -6.85
N GLY A 244 30.35 27.98 -8.01
CA GLY A 244 31.25 28.03 -9.15
C GLY A 244 31.04 29.32 -9.96
N GLY A 245 31.58 30.43 -9.46
CA GLY A 245 31.73 31.65 -10.25
C GLY A 245 32.52 31.40 -11.55
N LEU A 246 32.48 32.38 -12.46
CA LEU A 246 33.09 32.38 -13.81
C LEU A 246 34.56 31.89 -13.90
N LEU A 247 35.26 31.71 -12.77
CA LEU A 247 36.60 31.16 -12.64
C LEU A 247 36.68 29.64 -12.84
N SER A 248 35.64 28.87 -12.52
CA SER A 248 35.67 27.40 -12.66
C SER A 248 35.66 26.94 -14.12
N ARG A 249 35.27 27.80 -15.08
CA ARG A 249 35.34 27.52 -16.52
C ARG A 249 36.71 27.86 -17.13
N LEU A 250 37.58 28.56 -16.40
CA LEU A 250 38.89 29.00 -16.86
C LEU A 250 40.04 28.10 -16.39
N THR A 251 39.84 27.35 -15.31
CA THR A 251 40.73 26.25 -14.93
C THR A 251 40.20 24.97 -15.57
N GLY A 252 40.81 24.52 -16.66
CA GLY A 252 40.49 23.24 -17.30
C GLY A 252 40.53 22.11 -16.27
N GLY A 253 39.36 21.58 -15.92
CA GLY A 253 39.19 20.42 -15.06
C GLY A 253 39.39 19.15 -15.87
N ASN A 254 40.23 18.26 -15.38
CA ASN A 254 40.69 17.03 -16.02
C ASN A 254 39.55 16.01 -16.25
N ASP A 255 39.55 15.35 -17.41
CA ASP A 255 38.69 14.18 -17.74
C ASP A 255 38.81 13.01 -16.71
N GLU A 256 39.85 12.99 -15.87
CA GLU A 256 40.06 11.96 -14.85
C GLU A 256 39.11 12.09 -13.63
N ASP A 257 38.66 13.31 -13.30
CA ASP A 257 37.82 13.55 -12.11
C ASP A 257 36.34 13.19 -12.39
N ASP A 258 35.85 13.50 -13.60
CA ASP A 258 34.49 13.15 -14.06
C ASP A 258 34.30 11.61 -14.16
N GLY A 259 35.34 10.89 -14.57
CA GLY A 259 35.32 9.42 -14.63
C GLY A 259 35.24 8.76 -13.25
N LEU A 260 35.92 9.34 -12.26
CA LEU A 260 35.92 8.86 -10.87
C LEU A 260 34.55 9.07 -10.21
N ASP A 261 33.96 10.26 -10.41
CA ASP A 261 32.64 10.60 -9.87
C ASP A 261 31.52 9.75 -10.51
N THR A 262 31.62 9.45 -11.81
CA THR A 262 30.69 8.53 -12.49
C THR A 262 30.75 7.11 -11.92
N ALA A 263 31.95 6.60 -11.63
CA ALA A 263 32.12 5.27 -11.04
C ALA A 263 31.56 5.20 -9.61
N ARG A 264 31.81 6.25 -8.80
CA ARG A 264 31.25 6.38 -7.44
C ARG A 264 29.73 6.39 -7.46
N THR A 265 29.12 7.19 -8.34
CA THR A 265 27.66 7.24 -8.50
C THR A 265 27.07 5.88 -8.88
N THR A 266 27.69 5.19 -9.84
CA THR A 266 27.29 3.84 -10.24
C THR A 266 27.32 2.86 -9.06
N ASN A 267 28.39 2.89 -8.25
CA ASN A 267 28.55 1.99 -7.11
C ASN A 267 27.54 2.30 -5.99
N ARG A 268 27.25 3.58 -5.72
CA ARG A 268 26.21 3.99 -4.76
C ARG A 268 24.84 3.47 -5.19
N ILE A 269 24.45 3.69 -6.45
CA ILE A 269 23.16 3.20 -6.98
C ILE A 269 23.04 1.70 -6.82
N THR A 270 24.02 0.92 -7.29
CA THR A 270 23.96 -0.54 -7.18
C THR A 270 23.97 -1.03 -5.72
N SER A 271 24.61 -0.30 -4.81
CA SER A 271 24.56 -0.57 -3.36
C SER A 271 23.17 -0.35 -2.79
N LEU A 272 22.52 0.78 -3.14
CA LEU A 272 21.16 1.08 -2.73
C LEU A 272 20.15 0.09 -3.30
N VAL A 273 20.30 -0.34 -4.55
CA VAL A 273 19.47 -1.39 -5.16
C VAL A 273 19.54 -2.67 -4.33
N ARG A 274 20.75 -3.14 -4.01
CA ARG A 274 20.94 -4.34 -3.16
C ARG A 274 20.32 -4.17 -1.78
N LYS A 275 20.55 -3.03 -1.13
CA LYS A 275 19.98 -2.73 0.19
C LYS A 275 18.44 -2.68 0.17
N ALA A 276 17.85 -2.15 -0.90
CA ALA A 276 16.40 -2.06 -1.04
C ALA A 276 15.78 -3.45 -1.26
N ALA A 277 16.42 -4.30 -2.08
CA ALA A 277 15.92 -5.62 -2.42
C ALA A 277 16.09 -6.64 -1.28
N LEU A 278 17.24 -6.60 -0.59
CA LEU A 278 17.58 -7.53 0.50
C LEU A 278 17.24 -6.98 1.88
N GLY A 279 16.77 -5.73 1.94
CA GLY A 279 16.36 -5.06 3.17
C GLY A 279 14.97 -5.50 3.62
N ARG A 280 14.44 -4.77 4.59
CA ARG A 280 13.07 -4.98 5.06
C ARG A 280 12.07 -4.50 4.02
N LEU A 281 11.31 -5.43 3.44
CA LEU A 281 10.21 -5.16 2.52
C LEU A 281 8.94 -4.74 3.29
N THR A 282 7.99 -4.10 2.61
CA THR A 282 6.67 -3.79 3.20
C THR A 282 5.92 -5.05 3.59
N LEU A 283 5.97 -6.09 2.76
CA LEU A 283 5.56 -7.46 3.06
C LEU A 283 6.80 -8.36 2.92
N PRO A 284 7.32 -8.93 4.03
CA PRO A 284 8.48 -9.81 3.98
C PRO A 284 8.21 -11.06 3.14
N CYS A 285 9.03 -11.28 2.11
CA CYS A 285 9.00 -12.47 1.27
C CYS A 285 10.36 -12.73 0.63
N GLU A 286 10.51 -13.92 0.05
CA GLU A 286 11.57 -14.17 -0.93
C GLU A 286 11.26 -13.36 -2.19
N ILE A 287 12.29 -12.74 -2.77
CA ILE A 287 12.15 -11.92 -3.98
C ILE A 287 12.25 -12.76 -5.26
N GLU A 288 12.79 -13.98 -5.14
CA GLU A 288 12.84 -14.96 -6.22
C GLU A 288 11.42 -15.41 -6.59
N GLY A 289 11.12 -15.45 -7.89
CA GLY A 289 9.81 -15.80 -8.41
C GLY A 289 8.80 -14.66 -8.45
N ALA A 290 9.19 -13.42 -8.14
CA ALA A 290 8.36 -12.25 -8.43
C ALA A 290 8.11 -12.15 -9.95
N GLU A 291 6.87 -11.90 -10.37
CA GLU A 291 6.49 -11.89 -11.78
C GLU A 291 7.12 -10.71 -12.54
N ARG A 292 7.02 -9.51 -11.95
CA ARG A 292 7.55 -8.25 -12.49
C ARG A 292 8.21 -7.42 -11.41
N ALA A 293 9.23 -6.65 -11.80
CA ALA A 293 9.89 -5.70 -10.93
C ALA A 293 10.01 -4.31 -11.57
N LEU A 294 9.92 -3.27 -10.76
CA LEU A 294 10.23 -1.89 -11.13
C LEU A 294 11.22 -1.29 -10.16
N LEU A 295 12.33 -0.78 -10.70
CA LEU A 295 13.34 -0.04 -9.95
C LEU A 295 13.16 1.48 -10.14
N VAL A 296 12.97 2.22 -9.06
CA VAL A 296 12.92 3.68 -9.06
C VAL A 296 14.10 4.24 -8.25
N LEU A 297 14.93 5.07 -8.88
CA LEU A 297 16.00 5.80 -8.20
C LEU A 297 15.64 7.27 -8.05
N ALA A 298 15.42 7.73 -6.82
CA ALA A 298 15.08 9.11 -6.53
C ALA A 298 16.26 9.88 -5.92
N GLY A 299 16.48 11.13 -6.34
CA GLY A 299 17.52 11.99 -5.77
C GLY A 299 17.97 13.09 -6.73
N PRO A 300 18.98 13.90 -6.36
CA PRO A 300 19.42 15.00 -7.21
C PRO A 300 20.08 14.47 -8.49
N PRO A 301 19.84 15.09 -9.67
CA PRO A 301 20.36 14.61 -10.96
C PRO A 301 21.86 14.29 -10.97
N ALA A 302 22.67 15.11 -10.28
CA ALA A 302 24.13 14.92 -10.18
C ALA A 302 24.56 13.59 -9.54
N TYR A 303 23.64 12.93 -8.83
CA TYR A 303 23.86 11.68 -8.12
C TYR A 303 23.16 10.48 -8.77
N LEU A 304 22.56 10.67 -9.95
CA LEU A 304 21.88 9.65 -10.72
C LEU A 304 22.64 9.41 -12.04
N ASN A 305 22.67 8.15 -12.49
CA ASN A 305 23.18 7.82 -13.82
C ASN A 305 22.54 6.54 -14.37
N ARG A 306 22.39 6.47 -15.68
CA ARG A 306 21.81 5.36 -16.42
C ARG A 306 22.61 4.08 -16.24
N LYS A 307 23.94 4.17 -16.20
CA LYS A 307 24.81 2.99 -16.00
C LYS A 307 24.53 2.28 -14.68
N GLY A 308 24.26 3.02 -13.61
CA GLY A 308 23.88 2.49 -12.30
C GLY A 308 22.50 1.83 -12.34
N ILE A 309 21.53 2.48 -12.97
CA ILE A 309 20.16 1.98 -13.13
C ILE A 309 20.16 0.67 -13.93
N GLU A 310 20.81 0.63 -15.09
CA GLU A 310 20.91 -0.58 -15.93
C GLU A 310 21.58 -1.75 -15.20
N ARG A 311 22.65 -1.48 -14.44
CA ARG A 311 23.28 -2.51 -13.61
C ARG A 311 22.38 -2.98 -12.47
N GLY A 312 21.62 -2.07 -11.88
CA GLY A 312 20.63 -2.39 -10.84
C GLY A 312 19.52 -3.28 -11.39
N ARG A 313 18.96 -2.93 -12.54
CA ARG A 313 17.93 -3.71 -13.25
C ARG A 313 18.43 -5.12 -13.58
N LYS A 314 19.60 -5.24 -14.19
CA LYS A 314 20.19 -6.55 -14.51
C LYS A 314 20.42 -7.40 -13.26
N TRP A 315 20.94 -6.79 -12.18
CA TRP A 315 21.11 -7.52 -10.92
C TRP A 315 19.77 -7.97 -10.34
N LEU A 316 18.73 -7.13 -10.40
CA LEU A 316 17.38 -7.52 -9.96
C LEU A 316 16.81 -8.65 -10.80
N GLU A 317 16.97 -8.63 -12.11
CA GLU A 317 16.57 -9.73 -13.00
C GLU A 317 17.24 -11.04 -12.58
N GLU A 318 18.55 -11.01 -12.28
CA GLU A 318 19.30 -12.18 -11.80
C GLU A 318 18.82 -12.67 -10.43
N GLN A 319 18.39 -11.80 -9.52
CA GLN A 319 17.93 -12.21 -8.18
C GLN A 319 16.48 -12.65 -8.12
N THR A 320 15.62 -12.04 -8.96
CA THR A 320 14.18 -12.27 -8.93
C THR A 320 13.76 -13.36 -9.91
N GLY A 321 14.51 -13.55 -11.01
CA GLY A 321 14.05 -14.35 -12.14
C GLY A 321 12.81 -13.78 -12.83
N SER A 322 12.47 -12.50 -12.58
CA SER A 322 11.28 -11.86 -13.15
C SER A 322 11.34 -11.80 -14.66
N MET A 323 10.18 -11.97 -15.30
CA MET A 323 10.08 -11.89 -16.77
C MET A 323 10.33 -10.48 -17.30
N GLU A 324 10.01 -9.47 -16.48
CA GLU A 324 10.15 -8.06 -16.84
C GLU A 324 10.69 -7.26 -15.66
N VAL A 325 11.86 -6.63 -15.86
CA VAL A 325 12.43 -5.67 -14.91
C VAL A 325 12.53 -4.29 -15.55
N ARG A 326 11.62 -3.40 -15.14
CA ARG A 326 11.60 -1.99 -15.54
C ARG A 326 12.47 -1.17 -14.59
N GLY A 327 12.83 0.04 -15.01
CA GLY A 327 13.43 0.97 -14.08
C GLY A 327 13.90 2.27 -14.69
N GLY A 328 13.92 3.28 -13.84
CA GLY A 328 14.26 4.64 -14.22
C GLY A 328 14.60 5.51 -13.02
N ASP A 329 14.85 6.77 -13.30
CA ASP A 329 15.11 7.80 -12.32
C ASP A 329 13.87 8.65 -12.01
N TYR A 330 13.87 9.21 -10.80
CA TYR A 330 12.99 10.28 -10.34
C TYR A 330 13.87 11.43 -9.84
N PRO A 331 14.26 12.37 -10.71
CA PRO A 331 15.10 13.49 -10.31
C PRO A 331 14.37 14.41 -9.32
N VAL A 332 14.98 14.60 -8.15
CA VAL A 332 14.46 15.47 -7.08
C VAL A 332 15.60 16.35 -6.57
N THR A 333 15.67 17.58 -7.07
CA THR A 333 16.63 18.59 -6.60
C THR A 333 16.33 19.01 -5.16
N GLY A 334 17.37 19.23 -4.35
CA GLY A 334 17.23 19.67 -2.97
C GLY A 334 16.76 18.57 -2.00
N SER A 335 16.70 17.30 -2.43
CA SER A 335 16.24 16.20 -1.57
C SER A 335 17.19 15.94 -0.39
N GLY A 336 18.49 16.18 -0.57
CA GLY A 336 19.54 15.83 0.39
C GLY A 336 19.81 14.32 0.49
N PHE A 337 19.17 13.48 -0.33
CA PHE A 337 19.34 12.03 -0.31
C PHE A 337 19.24 11.40 -1.70
N VAL A 338 19.80 10.21 -1.84
CA VAL A 338 19.51 9.27 -2.93
C VAL A 338 18.79 8.07 -2.34
N ALA A 339 17.67 7.70 -2.93
CA ALA A 339 16.85 6.57 -2.52
C ALA A 339 16.62 5.59 -3.68
N SER A 340 16.58 4.31 -3.35
CA SER A 340 16.16 3.23 -4.25
C SER A 340 14.87 2.63 -3.71
N VAL A 341 13.84 2.61 -4.54
CA VAL A 341 12.57 1.93 -4.31
C VAL A 341 12.44 0.80 -5.33
N ILE A 342 12.07 -0.38 -4.84
CA ILE A 342 11.86 -1.55 -5.70
C ILE A 342 10.45 -2.06 -5.46
N LEU A 343 9.62 -1.98 -6.49
CA LEU A 343 8.31 -2.63 -6.51
C LEU A 343 8.46 -4.04 -7.07
N LEU A 344 8.02 -5.04 -6.31
CA LEU A 344 7.94 -6.43 -6.75
C LEU A 344 6.46 -6.82 -6.80
N SER A 345 5.97 -7.15 -7.99
CA SER A 345 4.58 -7.54 -8.24
C SER A 345 4.47 -9.03 -8.54
N GLY A 346 3.33 -9.61 -8.17
CA GLY A 346 3.07 -11.04 -8.35
C GLY A 346 3.97 -11.90 -7.47
N VAL A 347 4.26 -11.44 -6.24
CA VAL A 347 5.06 -12.24 -5.30
C VAL A 347 4.31 -13.48 -4.88
N THR A 348 5.02 -14.60 -4.82
CA THR A 348 4.47 -15.90 -4.43
C THR A 348 5.20 -16.44 -3.20
N ASN A 349 4.74 -17.59 -2.68
CA ASN A 349 5.37 -18.27 -1.56
C ASN A 349 5.51 -17.43 -0.25
N VAL A 350 4.71 -16.38 -0.08
CA VAL A 350 4.85 -15.45 1.05
C VAL A 350 4.40 -16.12 2.37
N PRO A 351 5.30 -16.30 3.37
CA PRO A 351 4.96 -17.00 4.60
C PRO A 351 3.78 -16.38 5.36
N ARG A 352 3.76 -15.05 5.49
CA ARG A 352 2.68 -14.31 6.16
C ARG A 352 1.32 -14.52 5.49
N ILE A 353 1.28 -14.61 4.16
CA ILE A 353 0.03 -14.86 3.43
C ILE A 353 -0.44 -16.30 3.62
N LYS A 354 0.48 -17.27 3.64
CA LYS A 354 0.13 -18.67 3.95
C LYS A 354 -0.44 -18.82 5.34
N GLU A 355 0.13 -18.13 6.33
CA GLU A 355 -0.39 -18.09 7.70
C GLU A 355 -1.82 -17.56 7.73
N LEU A 356 -2.09 -16.42 7.08
CA LEU A 356 -3.44 -15.86 7.00
C LEU A 356 -4.42 -16.82 6.29
N GLN A 357 -3.99 -17.47 5.21
CA GLN A 357 -4.80 -18.47 4.51
C GLN A 357 -5.15 -19.65 5.42
N GLN A 358 -4.19 -20.15 6.20
CA GLN A 358 -4.39 -21.23 7.15
C GLN A 358 -5.39 -20.84 8.25
N VAL A 359 -5.26 -19.63 8.81
CA VAL A 359 -6.20 -19.10 9.81
C VAL A 359 -7.63 -19.00 9.24
N ALA A 360 -7.78 -18.57 7.99
CA ALA A 360 -9.09 -18.53 7.35
C ALA A 360 -9.71 -19.92 7.16
N ILE A 361 -8.91 -20.92 6.78
CA ILE A 361 -9.36 -22.31 6.61
C ILE A 361 -9.81 -22.89 7.95
N GLU A 362 -8.97 -22.80 8.98
CA GLU A 362 -9.27 -23.32 10.32
C GLU A 362 -10.52 -22.65 10.92
N ALA A 363 -10.69 -21.34 10.70
CA ALA A 363 -11.89 -20.65 11.17
C ALA A 363 -13.16 -21.10 10.43
N GLN A 364 -13.07 -21.44 9.15
CA GLN A 364 -14.21 -21.96 8.39
C GLN A 364 -14.57 -23.37 8.86
N GLU A 365 -13.59 -24.26 9.03
CA GLU A 365 -13.79 -25.62 9.54
C GLU A 365 -14.46 -25.61 10.92
N ASN A 366 -13.98 -24.75 11.84
CA ASN A 366 -14.58 -24.60 13.17
C ASN A 366 -16.04 -24.12 13.10
N ILE A 367 -16.38 -23.21 12.19
CA ILE A 367 -17.76 -22.72 12.03
C ILE A 367 -18.66 -23.84 11.49
N ASP A 368 -18.17 -24.61 10.52
CA ASP A 368 -18.93 -25.72 9.93
C ASP A 368 -19.18 -26.83 10.96
N GLU A 369 -18.20 -27.14 11.82
CA GLU A 369 -18.36 -28.08 12.94
C GLU A 369 -19.40 -27.59 13.96
N ILE A 370 -19.33 -26.32 14.39
CA ILE A 370 -20.31 -25.75 15.34
C ILE A 370 -21.73 -25.78 14.77
N ASN A 371 -21.89 -25.51 13.47
CA ASN A 371 -23.20 -25.56 12.81
C ASN A 371 -23.74 -26.99 12.75
N GLN A 372 -22.90 -27.98 12.43
CA GLN A 372 -23.29 -29.39 12.43
C GLN A 372 -23.66 -29.89 13.84
N GLU A 373 -22.90 -29.50 14.87
CA GLU A 373 -23.26 -29.80 16.26
C GLU A 373 -24.59 -29.14 16.65
N SER A 374 -24.81 -27.89 16.23
CA SER A 374 -26.05 -27.18 16.51
C SER A 374 -27.26 -27.82 15.82
N GLU A 375 -27.12 -28.24 14.56
CA GLU A 375 -28.16 -28.98 13.83
C GLU A 375 -28.44 -30.34 14.47
N SER A 376 -27.40 -31.10 14.81
CA SER A 376 -27.52 -32.40 15.49
C SER A 376 -28.20 -32.27 16.87
N ASN A 377 -27.84 -31.25 17.64
CA ASN A 377 -28.49 -30.95 18.92
C ASN A 377 -29.95 -30.51 18.76
N LEU A 378 -30.29 -29.83 17.67
CA LEU A 378 -31.65 -29.42 17.38
C LEU A 378 -32.50 -30.62 16.92
N GLU A 379 -31.94 -31.52 16.11
CA GLU A 379 -32.58 -32.78 15.74
C GLU A 379 -32.81 -33.70 16.95
N SER A 380 -31.87 -33.80 17.89
CA SER A 380 -32.06 -34.63 19.09
C SER A 380 -33.19 -34.09 19.98
N LEU A 381 -33.27 -32.77 20.18
CA LEU A 381 -34.37 -32.15 20.94
C LEU A 381 -35.74 -32.34 20.29
N VAL A 382 -35.81 -32.27 18.95
CA VAL A 382 -37.08 -32.47 18.22
C VAL A 382 -37.52 -33.93 18.24
N ASN A 383 -36.59 -34.88 18.14
CA ASN A 383 -36.91 -36.31 18.14
C ASN A 383 -37.23 -36.85 19.56
N ASP A 384 -36.61 -36.30 20.61
CA ASP A 384 -36.93 -36.67 22.00
C ASP A 384 -38.36 -36.23 22.40
N ASP A 385 -38.86 -35.10 21.87
CA ASP A 385 -40.23 -34.61 22.12
C ASP A 385 -41.31 -35.42 21.37
N GLU A 386 -41.00 -36.04 20.22
CA GLU A 386 -41.95 -36.91 19.50
C GLU A 386 -42.18 -38.25 20.23
N ASP A 387 -41.13 -38.83 20.82
CA ASP A 387 -41.20 -40.09 21.57
C ASP A 387 -41.93 -39.94 22.93
N GLU A 388 -41.84 -38.76 23.59
CA GLU A 388 -42.62 -38.50 24.81
C GLU A 388 -44.11 -38.25 24.52
N LEU A 389 -44.45 -37.64 23.39
CA LEU A 389 -45.84 -37.34 23.01
C LEU A 389 -46.62 -38.58 22.49
N GLU A 390 -45.97 -39.56 21.87
CA GLU A 390 -46.61 -40.84 21.52
C GLU A 390 -46.95 -41.70 22.77
N SER A 391 -46.28 -41.47 23.90
CA SER A 391 -46.55 -42.20 25.15
C SER A 391 -47.80 -41.74 25.91
N LEU A 392 -48.45 -40.65 25.47
CA LEU A 392 -49.56 -39.98 26.16
C LEU A 392 -50.94 -40.17 25.51
N PHE A 393 -51.08 -41.04 24.50
CA PHE A 393 -52.36 -41.34 23.83
C PHE A 393 -52.79 -42.80 23.90
#